data_AF-A0A537NP26-F1
#
_entry.id   AF-A0A537NP26-F1
#
_cell.length_a   1.000
_cell.length_b   1.000
_cell.length_c   1.000
_cell.angle_alpha   90.00
_cell.angle_beta   90.00
_cell.angle_gamma   90.00
#
_symmetry.space_group_name_H-M   'P 1'
#
loop_
_entity.id
_entity.type
_entity.pdbx_description
1 polymer ?
#
loop_
_entity_poly.entity_id
_entity_poly.type
_entity_poly.pdbx_seq_one_letter_code
_entity_poly.pdbx_strand_id
1 'polypeptide(L)'
;LTGYEEAPAEIAKEAPPGKHYNPYFANGPWIGMPPPLSDGQVTFDDGAPDKVDDMARDVSAFLAWTAEPKMEERKSMGFATVIYLAVLAVLLYFVKQKIWAKVEH
;
A
#
# COMPACT_ATOMS: atom_id res chain seq x y z
N LEU A 1 -12.04 -0.58 -5.57
CA LEU A 1 -12.73 -1.89 -5.65
C LEU A 1 -13.95 -1.92 -4.75
N THR A 2 -13.85 -1.49 -3.50
CA THR A 2 -14.95 -1.52 -2.51
C THR A 2 -15.88 -0.30 -2.55
N GLY A 3 -15.42 0.87 -3.00
CA GLY A 3 -16.19 2.12 -2.97
C GLY A 3 -17.14 2.38 -4.14
N TYR A 4 -17.71 1.36 -4.78
CA TYR A 4 -18.75 1.58 -5.77
C TYR A 4 -20.09 1.78 -5.07
N GLU A 5 -20.76 2.91 -5.31
CA GLU A 5 -22.04 3.24 -4.68
C GLU A 5 -22.94 4.05 -5.62
N GLU A 6 -24.20 4.24 -5.24
CA GLU A 6 -25.10 5.15 -5.96
C GLU A 6 -24.67 6.60 -5.75
N ALA A 7 -24.57 7.36 -6.84
CA ALA A 7 -24.20 8.77 -6.78
C ALA A 7 -25.25 9.58 -5.99
N PRO A 8 -24.82 10.55 -5.15
CA PRO A 8 -25.74 11.52 -4.56
C PRO A 8 -26.57 12.22 -5.64
N ALA A 9 -27.85 12.50 -5.34
CA ALA A 9 -28.81 13.01 -6.32
C ALA A 9 -28.40 14.31 -7.02
N GLU A 10 -27.55 15.12 -6.39
CA GLU A 10 -27.00 16.35 -6.96
C GLU A 10 -26.01 16.05 -8.10
N ILE A 11 -25.11 15.08 -7.88
CA ILE A 11 -24.04 14.72 -8.81
C ILE A 11 -24.54 13.73 -9.86
N ALA A 12 -25.51 12.88 -9.50
CA ALA A 12 -26.11 11.88 -10.40
C ALA A 12 -26.69 12.49 -11.70
N LYS A 13 -27.12 13.76 -11.66
CA LYS A 13 -27.63 14.49 -12.84
C LYS A 13 -26.55 14.79 -13.88
N GLU A 14 -25.30 14.84 -13.45
CA GLU A 14 -24.13 15.13 -14.29
C GLU A 14 -23.40 13.86 -14.73
N ALA A 15 -23.99 12.67 -14.48
CA ALA A 15 -23.41 11.38 -14.81
C ALA A 15 -23.11 11.26 -16.31
N PRO A 16 -21.84 11.16 -16.72
CA PRO A 16 -21.51 10.93 -18.12
C PRO A 16 -21.94 9.52 -18.54
N PRO A 17 -22.36 9.32 -19.80
CA PRO A 17 -22.83 8.01 -20.26
C PRO A 17 -21.73 6.94 -20.15
N GLY A 18 -22.09 5.76 -19.65
CA GLY A 18 -21.17 4.64 -19.46
C GLY A 18 -20.13 4.83 -18.35
N LYS A 19 -20.34 5.80 -17.46
CA LYS A 19 -19.52 5.98 -16.24
C LYS A 19 -20.25 5.46 -15.01
N HIS A 20 -19.47 5.02 -14.05
CA HIS A 20 -19.91 4.53 -12.75
C HIS A 20 -19.39 5.45 -11.66
N TYR A 21 -20.15 5.57 -10.58
CA TYR A 21 -19.77 6.41 -9.45
C TYR A 21 -18.85 5.66 -8.48
N ASN A 22 -17.71 6.26 -8.17
CA ASN A 22 -16.76 5.81 -7.16
C ASN A 22 -16.01 7.04 -6.60
N PRO A 23 -16.29 7.49 -5.36
CA PRO A 23 -15.71 8.72 -4.82
C PRO A 23 -14.20 8.64 -4.59
N TYR A 24 -13.60 7.45 -4.62
CA TYR A 24 -12.16 7.24 -4.44
C TYR A 24 -11.35 7.40 -5.73
N PHE A 25 -11.99 7.56 -6.88
CA PHE A 25 -11.26 7.75 -8.14
C PHE A 25 -10.65 9.16 -8.22
N ALA A 26 -9.33 9.24 -8.38
CA ALA A 26 -8.57 10.47 -8.22
C ALA A 26 -8.89 11.57 -9.25
N ASN A 27 -9.29 11.17 -10.47
CA ASN A 27 -9.60 12.12 -11.57
C ASN A 27 -11.06 12.57 -11.57
N GLY A 28 -11.76 12.44 -10.43
CA GLY A 28 -13.18 12.74 -10.25
C GLY A 28 -13.99 11.47 -9.94
N PRO A 29 -15.24 11.59 -9.48
CA PRO A 29 -16.00 10.44 -8.99
C PRO A 29 -16.51 9.50 -10.09
N TRP A 30 -16.33 9.85 -11.37
CA TRP A 30 -16.87 9.11 -12.51
C TRP A 30 -15.79 8.25 -13.18
N ILE A 31 -15.86 6.93 -12.94
CA ILE A 31 -14.92 5.95 -13.50
C ILE A 31 -15.56 5.19 -14.67
N GLY A 32 -14.79 4.89 -15.73
CA GLY A 32 -15.28 4.10 -16.87
C GLY A 32 -15.26 2.58 -16.65
N MET A 33 -14.84 2.15 -15.45
CA MET A 33 -14.76 0.74 -15.07
C MET A 33 -16.04 0.37 -14.31
N PRO A 34 -16.84 -0.60 -14.78
CA PRO A 34 -17.97 -1.12 -14.00
C PRO A 34 -17.48 -1.78 -12.71
N PRO A 35 -18.34 -1.95 -11.70
CA PRO A 35 -18.02 -2.71 -10.48
C PRO A 35 -17.49 -4.10 -10.87
N PRO A 36 -16.21 -4.42 -10.61
CA PRO A 36 -15.60 -5.66 -11.11
C PRO A 36 -15.81 -6.86 -10.19
N LEU A 37 -16.26 -6.62 -8.96
CA LEU A 37 -16.41 -7.64 -7.91
C LEU A 37 -17.86 -7.69 -7.40
N SER A 38 -18.35 -8.90 -7.16
CA SER A 38 -19.59 -9.20 -6.43
C SER A 38 -19.35 -10.32 -5.43
N ASP A 39 -20.10 -10.34 -4.33
CA ASP A 39 -20.01 -11.42 -3.34
C ASP A 39 -20.23 -12.79 -4.01
N GLY A 40 -19.44 -13.79 -3.63
CA GLY A 40 -19.54 -15.15 -4.16
C GLY A 40 -19.02 -15.34 -5.60
N GLN A 41 -18.32 -14.35 -6.16
CA GLN A 41 -17.83 -14.40 -7.54
C GLN A 41 -16.71 -15.43 -7.77
N VAL A 42 -15.95 -15.75 -6.72
CA VAL A 42 -14.86 -16.74 -6.77
C VAL A 42 -14.98 -17.68 -5.59
N THR A 43 -14.48 -18.91 -5.75
CA THR A 43 -14.36 -19.87 -4.65
C THR A 43 -12.89 -20.09 -4.37
N PHE A 44 -12.45 -19.72 -3.17
CA PHE A 44 -11.08 -19.94 -2.72
C PHE A 44 -10.88 -21.42 -2.33
N ASP A 45 -9.69 -21.96 -2.61
CA ASP A 45 -9.33 -23.36 -2.37
C ASP A 45 -9.07 -23.68 -0.89
N ASP A 46 -8.71 -22.66 -0.11
CA ASP A 46 -8.52 -22.72 1.34
C ASP A 46 -9.82 -22.49 2.14
N GLY A 47 -10.93 -22.22 1.45
CA GLY A 47 -12.23 -21.92 2.08
C GLY A 47 -12.32 -20.52 2.68
N ALA A 48 -11.45 -19.58 2.27
CA ALA A 48 -11.56 -18.18 2.67
C ALA A 48 -12.91 -17.56 2.25
N PRO A 49 -13.41 -16.55 2.99
CA PRO A 49 -14.62 -15.84 2.61
C PRO A 49 -14.48 -15.17 1.23
N ASP A 50 -15.57 -15.22 0.45
CA ASP A 50 -15.65 -14.72 -0.92
C ASP A 50 -16.43 -13.39 -1.01
N LYS A 51 -16.31 -12.55 0.01
CA LYS A 51 -16.92 -11.20 0.02
C LYS A 51 -16.08 -10.21 -0.78
N VAL A 52 -16.73 -9.17 -1.29
CA VAL A 52 -16.06 -8.09 -2.05
C VAL A 52 -14.88 -7.49 -1.29
N ASP A 53 -15.00 -7.26 0.03
CA ASP A 53 -13.92 -6.69 0.84
C ASP A 53 -12.70 -7.61 0.94
N ASP A 54 -12.94 -8.91 1.12
CA ASP A 54 -11.89 -9.92 1.21
C ASP A 54 -11.18 -10.09 -0.14
N MET A 55 -11.95 -10.28 -1.22
CA MET A 55 -11.41 -10.34 -2.59
C MET A 55 -10.64 -9.08 -2.99
N ALA A 56 -11.15 -7.90 -2.63
CA ALA A 56 -10.48 -6.63 -2.93
C ALA A 56 -9.15 -6.50 -2.19
N ARG A 57 -9.08 -6.98 -0.94
CA ARG A 57 -7.85 -7.01 -0.15
C ARG A 57 -6.81 -7.96 -0.76
N ASP A 58 -7.24 -9.15 -1.17
CA ASP A 58 -6.33 -10.16 -1.69
C ASP A 58 -5.78 -9.78 -3.07
N VAL A 59 -6.62 -9.26 -3.96
CA VAL A 59 -6.15 -8.70 -5.24
C VAL A 59 -5.20 -7.51 -5.00
N SER A 60 -5.48 -6.65 -4.03
CA SER A 60 -4.59 -5.53 -3.72
C SER A 60 -3.24 -6.02 -3.18
N ALA A 61 -3.21 -7.07 -2.36
CA ALA A 61 -1.99 -7.69 -1.88
C ALA A 61 -1.19 -8.33 -3.02
N PHE A 62 -1.87 -9.06 -3.92
CA PHE A 62 -1.26 -9.60 -5.13
C PHE A 62 -0.66 -8.50 -5.99
N LEU A 63 -1.41 -7.42 -6.27
CA LEU A 63 -0.92 -6.27 -7.04
C LEU A 63 0.28 -5.60 -6.37
N ALA A 64 0.27 -5.44 -5.04
CA ALA A 64 1.41 -4.90 -4.29
C ALA A 64 2.66 -5.78 -4.45
N TRP A 65 2.51 -7.11 -4.41
CA TRP A 65 3.59 -8.04 -4.70
C TRP A 65 4.06 -7.95 -6.17
N THR A 66 3.15 -7.86 -7.14
CA THR A 66 3.55 -7.71 -8.55
C THR A 66 4.32 -6.42 -8.82
N ALA A 67 3.96 -5.34 -8.12
CA ALA A 67 4.66 -4.06 -8.19
C ALA A 67 6.04 -4.13 -7.53
N GLU A 68 6.19 -4.91 -6.45
CA GLU A 68 7.44 -5.02 -5.70
C GLU A 68 7.75 -6.47 -5.25
N PRO A 69 8.19 -7.35 -6.17
CA PRO A 69 8.40 -8.77 -5.84
C PRO A 69 9.58 -9.01 -4.88
N LYS A 70 10.50 -8.04 -4.75
CA LYS A 70 11.68 -8.10 -3.87
C LYS A 70 11.48 -7.40 -2.53
N MET A 71 10.23 -7.09 -2.15
CA MET A 71 9.94 -6.34 -0.93
C MET A 71 10.53 -6.98 0.32
N GLU A 72 10.40 -8.31 0.46
CA GLU A 72 10.90 -9.04 1.63
C GLU A 72 12.44 -9.06 1.71
N GLU A 73 13.11 -9.29 0.58
CA GLU A 73 14.58 -9.18 0.50
C GLU A 73 15.05 -7.77 0.85
N ARG A 74 14.39 -6.74 0.31
CA ARG A 74 14.70 -5.33 0.59
C ARG A 74 14.54 -5.00 2.07
N LYS A 75 13.44 -5.44 2.71
CA LYS A 75 13.19 -5.23 4.13
C LYS A 75 14.22 -5.96 5.00
N SER A 76 14.53 -7.21 4.67
CA SER A 76 15.53 -8.01 5.39
C SER A 76 16.93 -7.37 5.34
N MET A 77 17.39 -6.99 4.14
CA MET A 77 18.66 -6.29 3.98
C MET A 77 18.67 -4.92 4.67
N GLY A 78 17.56 -4.17 4.58
CA GLY A 78 17.40 -2.89 5.25
C GLY A 78 17.52 -3.01 6.76
N PHE A 79 16.87 -4.02 7.36
CA PHE A 79 16.96 -4.29 8.78
C PHE A 79 18.40 -4.61 9.24
N ALA A 80 19.09 -5.51 8.53
CA ALA A 80 20.49 -5.82 8.80
C ALA A 80 21.39 -4.58 8.69
N THR A 81 21.14 -3.73 7.69
CA THR A 81 21.89 -2.49 7.46
C THR A 81 21.67 -1.48 8.58
N VAL A 82 20.44 -1.32 9.08
CA VAL A 82 20.15 -0.41 10.21
C VAL A 82 20.88 -0.85 11.47
N ILE A 83 20.90 -2.15 11.77
CA ILE A 83 21.65 -2.68 12.92
C ILE A 83 23.15 -2.40 12.76
N TYR A 84 23.70 -2.69 11.59
CA TYR A 84 25.11 -2.41 11.30
C TYR A 84 25.46 -0.93 11.49
N LEU A 85 24.64 -0.03 10.95
CA LEU A 85 24.84 1.41 11.07
C LEU A 85 24.71 1.90 12.52
N ALA A 86 23.80 1.34 13.32
CA ALA A 86 23.67 1.68 14.72
C ALA A 86 24.95 1.33 15.50
N VAL A 87 25.50 0.12 15.28
CA VAL A 87 26.76 -0.30 15.90
C VAL A 87 27.91 0.59 15.42
N LEU A 88 28.01 0.82 14.11
CA LEU A 88 29.05 1.68 13.54
C LEU A 88 28.97 3.11 14.09
N ALA A 89 27.78 3.67 14.24
CA ALA A 89 27.57 5.00 14.80
C ALA A 89 28.03 5.09 16.25
N VAL A 90 27.76 4.08 17.08
CA VAL A 90 28.25 4.02 18.47
C VAL A 90 29.78 3.95 18.52
N LEU A 91 30.39 3.13 17.66
CA LEU A 91 31.86 3.03 17.57
C LEU A 91 32.47 4.36 17.12
N LEU A 92 31.94 4.97 16.07
CA LEU A 92 32.38 6.27 15.56
C LEU A 92 32.19 7.38 16.61
N TYR A 93 31.12 7.33 17.40
CA TYR A 93 30.91 8.26 18.50
C TYR A 93 32.03 8.16 19.55
N PHE A 94 32.42 6.95 19.95
CA PHE A 94 33.53 6.78 20.89
C PHE A 94 34.88 7.20 20.29
N VAL A 95 35.12 6.89 19.01
CA VAL A 95 36.31 7.36 18.29
C VAL A 95 36.35 8.89 18.26
N LYS A 96 35.23 9.54 17.95
CA LYS A 96 35.10 10.99 17.96
C LYS A 96 35.39 11.57 19.35
N GLN A 97 34.79 11.03 20.41
CA GLN A 97 35.07 11.47 21.78
C GLN A 97 36.56 11.36 22.13
N LYS A 98 37.22 10.25 21.78
CA LYS A 98 38.64 10.03 22.07
C LYS A 98 39.58 10.99 21.32
N ILE A 99 39.32 11.24 20.03
CA ILE A 99 40.17 12.11 19.20
C ILE A 99 40.03 13.57 19.64
N TRP A 100 38.80 14.01 19.89
CA TRP A 100 38.51 15.41 20.20
C TRP A 100 38.74 15.78 21.67
N ALA A 101 38.97 14.79 22.56
CA ALA A 101 39.29 15.04 23.96
C ALA A 101 40.62 15.78 24.19
N LYS A 102 41.50 15.87 23.18
CA LYS A 102 42.81 16.55 23.27
C LYS A 102 42.85 17.92 22.58
N VAL A 103 41.73 18.37 22.03
CA VAL A 103 41.63 19.69 21.40
C VAL A 103 41.06 20.65 22.44
N GLU A 104 41.82 21.68 22.83
CA GLU A 104 41.34 22.75 23.71
C GLU A 104 40.15 23.47 23.05
N HIS A 105 39.16 23.82 23.87
CA HIS A 105 37.96 24.57 23.46
C HIS A 105 38.27 26.04 23.22
#